data_AF-A0A940P643-F1
#
_entry.id   AF-A0A940P643-F1
#
_cell.length_a   1.000
_cell.length_b   1.000
_cell.length_c   1.000
_cell.angle_alpha   90.00
_cell.angle_beta   90.00
_cell.angle_gamma   90.00
#
_symmetry.space_group_name_H-M   'P 1'
#
loop_
_entity.id
_entity.type
_entity.pdbx_description
1 polymer ?
#
loop_
_entity_poly.entity_id
_entity_poly.type
_entity_poly.pdbx_seq_one_letter_code
_entity_poly.pdbx_strand_id
1 'polypeptide(L)'
;MNKSTIRSQFFKYIFFNIISTLGISVYILIDTFFIARGMGADGLAALNLCLPIFNFINGFGLMLGIGGGSKFSMLYGHVERRETDRVYSNAVYAALLISVLFQLTGLFFSRQVTTLLGADTIVFDMAHSYLRTVLLFAPAFILNQLILCFMRNDCAPKLAMAGVLGSSAANVVLDYLFIFRFGMGMKGAALATCISPFISLAIMGIHFATGWNAFHLRFDLASPDSLRSILSLGLYSLLTELSGGIVILVFNFVIYRMLGNTGIAAYGIIANLAIVFTAIFTGLSGGVQPLMCKLRGERDETGMRYL
;
A
#
# COMPACT_ATOMS: atom_id res chain seq x y z
N MET A 1 -13.20 -28.39 4.49
CA MET A 1 -14.48 -27.66 4.19
C MET A 1 -15.27 -28.30 3.04
N ASN A 2 -16.59 -28.07 2.92
CA ASN A 2 -17.35 -28.54 1.74
C ASN A 2 -16.96 -27.71 0.49
N LYS A 3 -16.82 -28.37 -0.68
CA LYS A 3 -16.34 -27.75 -1.94
C LYS A 3 -17.20 -26.56 -2.38
N SER A 4 -18.50 -26.60 -2.13
CA SER A 4 -19.42 -25.48 -2.44
C SER A 4 -19.12 -24.22 -1.61
N THR A 5 -18.78 -24.38 -0.34
CA THR A 5 -18.41 -23.29 0.56
C THR A 5 -17.06 -22.69 0.17
N ILE A 6 -16.07 -23.52 -0.19
CA ILE A 6 -14.76 -23.06 -0.67
C ILE A 6 -14.93 -22.23 -1.95
N ARG A 7 -15.70 -22.75 -2.92
CA ARG A 7 -15.98 -22.05 -4.19
C ARG A 7 -16.69 -20.71 -3.96
N SER A 8 -17.71 -20.67 -3.10
CA SER A 8 -18.42 -19.42 -2.79
C SER A 8 -17.50 -18.38 -2.14
N GLN A 9 -16.66 -18.79 -1.18
CA GLN A 9 -15.70 -17.90 -0.54
C GLN A 9 -14.64 -17.40 -1.53
N PHE A 10 -14.14 -18.27 -2.40
CA PHE A 10 -13.21 -17.92 -3.48
C PHE A 10 -13.73 -16.80 -4.37
N PHE A 11 -14.91 -16.97 -4.96
CA PHE A 11 -15.50 -15.93 -5.83
C PHE A 11 -15.77 -14.63 -5.06
N LYS A 12 -16.24 -14.72 -3.82
CA LYS A 12 -16.51 -13.54 -2.98
C LYS A 12 -15.23 -12.74 -2.68
N TYR A 13 -14.15 -13.41 -2.27
CA TYR A 13 -12.89 -12.75 -1.93
C TYR A 13 -12.21 -12.14 -3.16
N ILE A 14 -12.18 -12.88 -4.26
CA ILE A 14 -11.63 -12.39 -5.52
C ILE A 14 -12.42 -11.19 -6.03
N PHE A 15 -13.75 -11.28 -6.05
CA PHE A 15 -14.59 -10.18 -6.53
C PHE A 15 -14.34 -8.88 -5.77
N PHE A 16 -14.32 -8.92 -4.42
CA PHE A 16 -14.05 -7.73 -3.63
C PHE A 16 -12.61 -7.22 -3.78
N ASN A 17 -11.62 -8.10 -3.91
CA ASN A 17 -10.24 -7.65 -4.10
C ASN A 17 -10.03 -7.05 -5.50
N ILE A 18 -10.61 -7.62 -6.56
CA ILE A 18 -10.55 -7.05 -7.91
C ILE A 18 -11.21 -5.66 -7.93
N ILE A 19 -12.38 -5.50 -7.33
CA ILE A 19 -13.02 -4.17 -7.24
C ILE A 19 -12.14 -3.19 -6.46
N SER A 20 -11.55 -3.64 -5.35
CA SER A 20 -10.63 -2.83 -4.55
C SER A 20 -9.41 -2.39 -5.35
N THR A 21 -8.75 -3.28 -6.10
CA THR A 21 -7.55 -2.97 -6.86
C THR A 21 -7.86 -2.13 -8.10
N LEU A 22 -8.98 -2.39 -8.79
CA LEU A 22 -9.45 -1.52 -9.88
C LEU A 22 -9.77 -0.11 -9.37
N GLY A 23 -10.33 0.03 -8.17
CA GLY A 23 -10.55 1.33 -7.53
C GLY A 23 -9.26 2.11 -7.32
N ILE A 24 -8.17 1.44 -6.92
CA ILE A 24 -6.84 2.04 -6.82
C ILE A 24 -6.37 2.51 -8.20
N SER A 25 -6.51 1.69 -9.24
CA SER A 25 -6.10 2.07 -10.61
C SER A 25 -6.85 3.30 -11.13
N VAL A 26 -8.17 3.37 -10.91
CA VAL A 26 -8.98 4.53 -11.31
C VAL A 26 -8.53 5.78 -10.55
N TYR A 27 -8.26 5.67 -9.25
CA TYR A 27 -7.73 6.78 -8.47
C TYR A 27 -6.38 7.28 -9.02
N ILE A 28 -5.42 6.38 -9.25
CA ILE A 28 -4.09 6.75 -9.77
C ILE A 28 -4.21 7.47 -11.13
N LEU A 29 -5.11 7.01 -12.00
CA LEU A 29 -5.37 7.67 -13.28
C LEU A 29 -5.94 9.09 -13.11
N ILE A 30 -6.88 9.28 -12.19
CA ILE A 30 -7.50 10.59 -11.93
C ILE A 30 -6.48 11.55 -11.28
N ASP A 31 -5.72 11.08 -10.30
CA ASP A 31 -4.67 11.87 -9.64
C ASP A 31 -3.61 12.32 -10.66
N THR A 32 -3.11 11.39 -11.48
CA THR A 32 -2.21 11.71 -12.59
C THR A 32 -2.82 12.73 -13.55
N PHE A 33 -4.11 12.57 -13.91
CA PHE A 33 -4.79 13.50 -14.79
C PHE A 33 -4.89 14.91 -14.18
N PHE A 34 -5.19 15.03 -12.88
CA PHE A 34 -5.25 16.31 -12.18
C PHE A 34 -3.87 16.97 -12.06
N ILE A 35 -2.83 16.20 -11.76
CA ILE A 35 -1.44 16.67 -11.74
C ILE A 35 -1.02 17.17 -13.13
N ALA A 36 -1.32 16.40 -14.18
CA ALA A 36 -1.03 16.79 -15.56
C ALA A 36 -1.76 18.07 -15.98
N ARG A 37 -3.04 18.21 -15.60
CA ARG A 37 -3.86 19.40 -15.89
C ARG A 37 -3.40 20.63 -15.08
N GLY A 38 -3.03 20.44 -13.82
CA GLY A 38 -2.67 21.52 -12.91
C GLY A 38 -1.24 22.02 -13.09
N MET A 39 -0.32 21.13 -13.48
CA MET A 39 1.13 21.41 -13.44
C MET A 39 1.89 20.94 -14.69
N GLY A 40 1.20 20.37 -15.68
CA GLY A 40 1.81 19.97 -16.95
C GLY A 40 2.80 18.80 -16.82
N ALA A 41 3.70 18.72 -17.80
CA ALA A 41 4.68 17.64 -17.91
C ALA A 41 5.67 17.62 -16.74
N ASP A 42 6.05 18.80 -16.20
CA ASP A 42 6.99 18.91 -15.10
C ASP A 42 6.42 18.33 -13.79
N GLY A 43 5.11 18.51 -13.54
CA GLY A 43 4.43 17.88 -12.41
C GLY A 43 4.39 16.35 -12.50
N LEU A 44 4.15 15.82 -13.70
CA LEU A 44 4.20 14.37 -13.93
C LEU A 44 5.61 13.81 -13.78
N ALA A 45 6.62 14.52 -14.29
CA ALA A 45 8.01 14.13 -14.12
C ALA A 45 8.39 14.11 -12.63
N ALA A 46 8.02 15.16 -11.87
CA ALA A 46 8.24 15.22 -10.42
C ALA A 46 7.58 14.06 -9.67
N LEU A 47 6.33 13.71 -10.01
CA LEU A 47 5.63 12.56 -9.44
C LEU A 47 6.35 11.24 -9.75
N ASN A 48 6.69 11.01 -11.02
CA ASN A 48 7.34 9.77 -11.47
C ASN A 48 8.73 9.56 -10.85
N LEU A 49 9.46 10.65 -10.61
CA LEU A 49 10.74 10.60 -9.89
C LEU A 49 10.58 10.13 -8.44
N CYS A 50 9.41 10.40 -7.82
CA CYS A 50 9.15 10.02 -6.43
C CYS A 50 8.58 8.59 -6.27
N LEU A 51 8.08 7.97 -7.35
CA LEU A 51 7.47 6.64 -7.33
C LEU A 51 8.38 5.53 -6.73
N PRO A 52 9.70 5.50 -6.97
CA PRO A 52 10.57 4.51 -6.32
C PRO A 52 10.45 4.55 -4.81
N ILE A 53 10.36 5.73 -4.19
CA ILE A 53 10.23 5.85 -2.73
C ILE A 53 8.86 5.39 -2.25
N PHE A 54 7.80 5.63 -3.01
CA PHE A 54 6.48 5.04 -2.73
C PHE A 54 6.53 3.52 -2.70
N ASN A 55 7.19 2.89 -3.67
CA ASN A 55 7.32 1.43 -3.70
C ASN A 55 8.11 0.92 -2.49
N PHE A 56 9.13 1.65 -2.03
CA PHE A 56 9.87 1.27 -0.84
C PHE A 56 8.98 1.33 0.41
N ILE A 57 8.24 2.43 0.61
CA ILE A 57 7.30 2.58 1.74
C ILE A 57 6.22 1.48 1.69
N ASN A 58 5.60 1.28 0.53
CA ASN A 58 4.58 0.25 0.32
C ASN A 58 5.14 -1.16 0.51
N GLY A 59 6.38 -1.43 0.08
CA GLY A 59 7.05 -2.71 0.27
C GLY A 59 7.21 -3.09 1.74
N PHE A 60 7.59 -2.15 2.59
CA PHE A 60 7.65 -2.39 4.04
C PHE A 60 6.24 -2.57 4.65
N GLY A 61 5.26 -1.77 4.24
CA GLY A 61 3.87 -1.93 4.67
C GLY A 61 3.29 -3.28 4.29
N LEU A 62 3.52 -3.73 3.05
CA LEU A 62 3.09 -5.02 2.54
C LEU A 62 3.84 -6.17 3.21
N MET A 63 5.14 -6.08 3.44
CA MET A 63 5.90 -7.11 4.15
C MET A 63 5.30 -7.37 5.54
N LEU A 64 5.05 -6.32 6.31
CA LEU A 64 4.48 -6.45 7.64
C LEU A 64 3.01 -6.88 7.60
N GLY A 65 2.24 -6.34 6.65
CA GLY A 65 0.83 -6.67 6.47
C GLY A 65 0.60 -8.11 6.01
N ILE A 66 1.25 -8.54 4.94
CA ILE A 66 1.16 -9.90 4.39
C ILE A 66 1.78 -10.90 5.36
N GLY A 67 2.98 -10.63 5.88
CA GLY A 67 3.63 -11.52 6.84
C GLY A 67 2.84 -11.68 8.13
N GLY A 68 2.37 -10.54 8.69
CA GLY A 68 1.54 -10.51 9.89
C GLY A 68 0.18 -11.13 9.70
N GLY A 69 -0.51 -10.77 8.62
CA GLY A 69 -1.83 -11.30 8.26
C GLY A 69 -1.80 -12.80 7.95
N SER A 70 -0.77 -13.28 7.25
CA SER A 70 -0.61 -14.72 6.96
C SER A 70 -0.38 -15.51 8.26
N LYS A 71 0.53 -15.04 9.11
CA LYS A 71 0.80 -15.68 10.41
C LYS A 71 -0.45 -15.65 11.30
N PHE A 72 -1.16 -14.53 11.33
CA PHE A 72 -2.43 -14.40 12.02
C PHE A 72 -3.44 -15.42 11.51
N SER A 73 -3.64 -15.54 10.20
CA SER A 73 -4.59 -16.48 9.60
C SER A 73 -4.24 -17.95 9.85
N MET A 74 -2.95 -18.30 9.99
CA MET A 74 -2.52 -19.67 10.31
C MET A 74 -2.79 -20.03 11.77
N LEU A 75 -2.79 -19.05 12.68
CA LEU A 75 -3.04 -19.21 14.10
C LEU A 75 -4.53 -19.08 14.46
N TYR A 76 -5.26 -18.29 13.68
CA TYR A 76 -6.65 -17.97 13.92
C TYR A 76 -7.53 -19.23 13.97
N GLY A 77 -8.22 -19.45 15.09
CA GLY A 77 -9.05 -20.64 15.34
C GLY A 77 -8.31 -21.85 15.94
N HIS A 78 -6.98 -21.80 16.06
CA HIS A 78 -6.16 -22.91 16.56
C HIS A 78 -5.35 -22.60 17.83
N VAL A 79 -5.17 -21.33 18.18
CA VAL A 79 -4.45 -20.91 19.40
C VAL A 79 -5.26 -19.93 20.22
N GLU A 80 -4.82 -19.69 21.45
CA GLU A 80 -5.38 -18.65 22.30
C GLU A 80 -5.31 -17.28 21.63
N ARG A 81 -6.38 -16.49 21.78
CA ARG A 81 -6.51 -15.15 21.20
C ARG A 81 -5.36 -14.20 21.58
N ARG A 82 -4.70 -14.45 22.72
CA ARG A 82 -3.53 -13.71 23.15
C ARG A 82 -2.36 -13.83 22.17
N GLU A 83 -2.13 -15.00 21.59
CA GLU A 83 -1.06 -15.22 20.62
C GLU A 83 -1.34 -14.49 19.29
N THR A 84 -2.59 -14.50 18.82
CA THR A 84 -2.98 -13.73 17.63
C THR A 84 -2.87 -12.21 17.85
N ASP A 85 -3.24 -11.73 19.04
CA ASP A 85 -3.09 -10.31 19.42
C ASP A 85 -1.60 -9.90 19.51
N ARG A 86 -0.74 -10.80 20.00
CA ARG A 86 0.73 -10.59 20.02
C ARG A 86 1.31 -10.47 18.62
N VAL A 87 0.88 -11.28 17.67
CA VAL A 87 1.32 -11.19 16.26
C VAL A 87 0.97 -9.82 15.67
N TYR A 88 -0.27 -9.37 15.86
CA TYR A 88 -0.70 -8.05 15.40
C TYR A 88 0.11 -6.92 16.05
N SER A 89 0.27 -6.96 17.37
CA SER A 89 1.01 -5.94 18.11
C SER A 89 2.48 -5.86 17.69
N ASN A 90 3.14 -7.00 17.50
CA ASN A 90 4.51 -7.06 16.98
C ASN A 90 4.63 -6.46 15.58
N ALA A 91 3.67 -6.73 14.69
CA ALA A 91 3.65 -6.15 13.36
C ALA A 91 3.46 -4.62 13.41
N VAL A 92 2.60 -4.11 14.30
CA VAL A 92 2.40 -2.68 14.52
C VAL A 92 3.66 -2.01 15.09
N TYR A 93 4.34 -2.62 16.06
CA TYR A 93 5.61 -2.08 16.58
C TYR A 93 6.68 -2.01 15.51
N ALA A 94 6.81 -3.04 14.68
CA ALA A 94 7.73 -3.03 13.55
C ALA A 94 7.35 -1.96 12.52
N ALA A 95 6.06 -1.79 12.24
CA ALA A 95 5.57 -0.75 11.33
C ALA A 95 5.94 0.64 11.83
N LEU A 96 5.69 0.92 13.12
CA LEU A 96 6.05 2.20 13.73
C LEU A 96 7.57 2.45 13.70
N LEU A 97 8.38 1.43 14.04
CA LEU A 97 9.84 1.53 13.99
C LEU A 97 10.34 1.90 12.60
N ILE A 98 9.87 1.18 11.57
CA ILE A 98 10.24 1.44 10.17
C ILE A 98 9.73 2.81 9.71
N SER A 99 8.53 3.19 10.15
CA SER A 99 7.96 4.49 9.81
C SER A 99 8.77 5.64 10.37
N VAL A 100 9.29 5.53 11.60
CA VAL A 100 10.20 6.52 12.19
C VAL A 100 11.46 6.69 11.34
N LEU A 101 12.02 5.60 10.80
CA LEU A 101 13.18 5.69 9.89
C LEU A 101 12.86 6.49 8.63
N PHE A 102 11.69 6.28 8.03
CA PHE A 102 11.24 7.06 6.87
C PHE A 102 10.99 8.54 7.22
N GLN A 103 10.39 8.82 8.39
CA GLN A 103 10.18 10.19 8.86
C GLN A 103 11.50 10.93 9.10
N LEU A 104 12.47 10.29 9.76
CA LEU A 104 13.81 10.86 9.96
C LEU A 104 14.50 11.12 8.62
N THR A 105 14.36 10.21 7.66
CA THR A 105 14.86 10.40 6.30
C THR A 105 14.19 11.60 5.62
N GLY A 106 12.87 11.77 5.78
CA GLY A 106 12.14 12.92 5.25
C GLY A 106 12.55 14.25 5.88
N LEU A 107 12.80 14.27 7.19
CA LEU A 107 13.20 15.47 7.94
C LEU A 107 14.61 15.93 7.59
N PHE A 108 15.59 15.02 7.61
CA PHE A 108 17.01 15.37 7.52
C PHE A 108 17.61 15.17 6.13
N PHE A 109 17.08 14.22 5.35
CA PHE A 109 17.70 13.76 4.10
C PHE A 109 16.83 13.91 2.85
N SER A 110 15.64 14.54 2.94
CA SER A 110 14.72 14.66 1.79
C SER A 110 15.36 15.33 0.57
N ARG A 111 16.23 16.31 0.78
CA ARG A 111 16.94 17.00 -0.32
C ARG A 111 17.89 16.06 -1.05
N GLN A 112 18.70 15.31 -0.30
CA GLN A 112 19.67 14.35 -0.81
C GLN A 112 18.97 13.20 -1.54
N VAL A 113 17.85 12.69 -1.00
CA VAL A 113 17.06 11.66 -1.68
C VAL A 113 16.48 12.21 -2.99
N THR A 114 15.98 13.44 -3.00
CA THR A 114 15.46 14.08 -4.23
C THR A 114 16.55 14.20 -5.30
N THR A 115 17.77 14.60 -4.91
CA THR A 115 18.92 14.65 -5.82
C THR A 115 19.33 13.25 -6.30
N LEU A 116 19.33 12.24 -5.42
CA LEU A 116 19.66 10.87 -5.76
C LEU A 116 18.68 10.26 -6.78
N LEU A 117 17.40 10.64 -6.69
CA LEU A 117 16.37 10.24 -7.65
C LEU A 117 16.56 10.89 -9.03
N GLY A 118 17.47 11.85 -9.17
CA GLY A 118 17.81 12.48 -10.44
C GLY A 118 16.95 13.69 -10.80
N ALA A 119 16.33 14.35 -9.81
CA ALA A 119 15.57 15.57 -10.06
C ALA A 119 16.48 16.71 -10.56
N ASP A 120 16.12 17.31 -11.70
CA ASP A 120 16.78 18.49 -12.26
C ASP A 120 16.32 19.78 -11.58
N THR A 121 16.92 20.93 -11.92
CA THR A 121 16.61 22.23 -11.29
C THR A 121 15.17 22.70 -11.50
N ILE A 122 14.45 22.19 -12.50
CA ILE A 122 13.08 22.58 -12.83
C ILE A 122 12.10 21.80 -11.96
N VAL A 123 12.29 20.48 -11.86
CA VAL A 123 11.39 19.60 -11.09
C VAL A 123 11.81 19.43 -9.63
N PHE A 124 13.00 19.92 -9.25
CA PHE A 124 13.58 19.74 -7.92
C PHE A 124 12.62 20.14 -6.80
N ASP A 125 12.11 21.36 -6.83
CA ASP A 125 11.30 21.90 -5.74
C ASP A 125 9.94 21.19 -5.63
N MET A 126 9.38 20.78 -6.78
CA MET A 126 8.14 20.01 -6.83
C MET A 126 8.33 18.60 -6.26
N ALA A 127 9.36 17.89 -6.73
CA ALA A 127 9.71 16.55 -6.28
C ALA A 127 10.10 16.56 -4.79
N HIS A 128 10.92 17.53 -4.36
CA HIS A 128 11.35 17.67 -2.97
C HIS A 128 10.17 17.90 -2.03
N SER A 129 9.28 18.83 -2.39
CA SER A 129 8.12 19.14 -1.56
C SER A 129 7.16 17.95 -1.48
N TYR A 130 6.95 17.23 -2.57
CA TYR A 130 6.11 16.04 -2.61
C TYR A 130 6.72 14.92 -1.77
N LEU A 131 7.99 14.58 -2.03
CA LEU A 131 8.73 13.53 -1.36
C LEU A 131 8.84 13.75 0.14
N ARG A 132 9.15 14.99 0.56
CA ARG A 132 9.23 15.34 1.98
C ARG A 132 7.90 15.10 2.69
N THR A 133 6.79 15.51 2.06
CA THR A 133 5.46 15.32 2.63
C THR A 133 5.14 13.83 2.76
N VAL A 134 5.38 13.04 1.72
CA VAL A 134 5.14 11.60 1.72
C VAL A 134 5.97 10.87 2.78
N LEU A 135 7.26 11.21 2.92
CA LEU A 135 8.14 10.62 3.94
C LEU A 135 7.70 10.96 5.37
N LEU A 136 7.22 12.18 5.62
CA LEU A 136 6.69 12.58 6.92
C LEU A 136 5.41 11.81 7.29
N PHE A 137 4.58 11.50 6.28
CA PHE A 137 3.34 10.75 6.43
C PHE A 137 3.49 9.24 6.18
N ALA A 138 4.73 8.73 6.02
CA ALA A 138 5.03 7.31 5.89
C ALA A 138 4.34 6.41 6.94
N PRO A 139 4.20 6.79 8.23
CA PRO A 139 3.48 5.96 9.18
C PRO A 139 2.04 5.67 8.78
N ALA A 140 1.34 6.65 8.19
CA ALA A 140 -0.03 6.47 7.76
C ALA A 140 -0.12 5.45 6.62
N PHE A 141 0.78 5.50 5.64
CA PHE A 141 0.84 4.54 4.54
C PHE A 141 1.17 3.11 5.01
N ILE A 142 2.20 2.97 5.84
CA ILE A 142 2.64 1.66 6.34
C ILE A 142 1.55 1.02 7.22
N LEU A 143 0.97 1.80 8.15
CA LEU A 143 -0.12 1.30 9.00
C LEU A 143 -1.37 0.98 8.19
N ASN A 144 -1.69 1.78 7.17
CA ASN A 144 -2.83 1.51 6.30
C ASN A 144 -2.68 0.16 5.58
N GLN A 145 -1.53 -0.10 4.98
CA GLN A 145 -1.25 -1.39 4.32
C GLN A 145 -1.25 -2.56 5.31
N LEU A 146 -0.70 -2.35 6.52
CA LEU A 146 -0.74 -3.35 7.57
C LEU A 146 -2.18 -3.72 7.92
N ILE A 147 -3.02 -2.73 8.29
CA ILE A 147 -4.40 -2.99 8.71
C ILE A 147 -5.22 -3.56 7.55
N LEU A 148 -5.03 -3.07 6.33
CA LEU A 148 -5.70 -3.58 5.14
C LEU A 148 -5.45 -5.09 4.96
N CYS A 149 -4.20 -5.53 5.08
CA CYS A 149 -3.84 -6.94 4.99
C CYS A 149 -4.46 -7.76 6.15
N PHE A 150 -4.44 -7.25 7.37
CA PHE A 150 -5.07 -7.93 8.51
C PHE A 150 -6.59 -8.04 8.34
N MET A 151 -7.28 -7.01 7.84
CA MET A 151 -8.72 -7.03 7.55
C MET A 151 -9.10 -8.05 6.48
N ARG A 152 -8.25 -8.24 5.45
CA ARG A 152 -8.44 -9.29 4.45
C ARG A 152 -8.33 -10.69 5.06
N ASN A 153 -7.46 -10.86 6.05
CA ASN A 153 -7.26 -12.13 6.76
C ASN A 153 -8.28 -12.35 7.90
N ASP A 154 -8.88 -11.30 8.46
CA ASP A 154 -9.91 -11.36 9.51
C ASP A 154 -11.35 -11.53 8.95
N CYS A 155 -11.50 -12.25 7.85
CA CYS A 155 -12.80 -12.49 7.21
C CYS A 155 -13.65 -11.25 6.89
N ALA A 156 -13.04 -10.06 6.82
CA ALA A 156 -13.69 -8.77 6.56
C ALA A 156 -13.24 -8.12 5.23
N PRO A 157 -13.15 -8.85 4.09
CA PRO A 157 -12.66 -8.28 2.82
C PRO A 157 -13.56 -7.16 2.27
N LYS A 158 -14.86 -7.16 2.64
CA LYS A 158 -15.79 -6.07 2.27
C LYS A 158 -15.40 -4.75 2.90
N LEU A 159 -14.95 -4.75 4.17
CA LEU A 159 -14.54 -3.53 4.85
C LEU A 159 -13.18 -3.05 4.35
N ALA A 160 -12.26 -3.97 4.07
CA ALA A 160 -10.99 -3.65 3.40
C ALA A 160 -11.24 -2.95 2.04
N MET A 161 -12.16 -3.48 1.22
CA MET A 161 -12.57 -2.85 -0.03
C MET A 161 -13.19 -1.47 0.20
N ALA A 162 -14.10 -1.33 1.19
CA ALA A 162 -14.73 -0.05 1.51
C ALA A 162 -13.70 1.01 1.97
N GLY A 163 -12.70 0.60 2.75
CA GLY A 163 -11.59 1.48 3.16
C GLY A 163 -10.80 1.99 1.96
N VAL A 164 -10.40 1.10 1.04
CA VAL A 164 -9.69 1.47 -0.18
C VAL A 164 -10.52 2.40 -1.05
N LEU A 165 -11.75 2.01 -1.41
CA LEU A 165 -12.62 2.83 -2.25
C LEU A 165 -12.95 4.18 -1.62
N GLY A 166 -13.20 4.20 -0.31
CA GLY A 166 -13.44 5.42 0.45
C GLY A 166 -12.24 6.37 0.44
N SER A 167 -11.02 5.84 0.67
CA SER A 167 -9.81 6.66 0.54
C SER A 167 -9.54 7.13 -0.87
N SER A 168 -9.75 6.27 -1.89
CA SER A 168 -9.55 6.63 -3.29
C SER A 168 -10.52 7.73 -3.73
N ALA A 169 -11.80 7.62 -3.37
CA ALA A 169 -12.80 8.65 -3.65
C ALA A 169 -12.49 9.95 -2.92
N ALA A 170 -12.11 9.87 -1.65
CA ALA A 170 -11.72 11.06 -0.90
C ALA A 170 -10.47 11.72 -1.46
N ASN A 171 -9.49 10.94 -1.93
CA ASN A 171 -8.30 11.48 -2.57
C ASN A 171 -8.67 12.32 -3.79
N VAL A 172 -9.45 11.76 -4.71
CA VAL A 172 -9.92 12.46 -5.92
C VAL A 172 -10.63 13.77 -5.57
N VAL A 173 -11.47 13.78 -4.53
CA VAL A 173 -12.15 15.00 -4.09
C VAL A 173 -11.16 16.02 -3.50
N LEU A 174 -10.22 15.56 -2.67
CA LEU A 174 -9.21 16.41 -2.04
C LEU A 174 -8.22 16.97 -3.06
N ASP A 175 -7.78 16.19 -4.04
CA ASP A 175 -6.94 16.65 -5.14
C ASP A 175 -7.62 17.77 -5.91
N TYR A 176 -8.90 17.58 -6.28
CA TYR A 176 -9.63 18.63 -6.99
C TYR A 176 -9.69 19.93 -6.17
N LEU A 177 -9.97 19.84 -4.87
CA LEU A 177 -10.04 21.00 -3.98
C LEU A 177 -8.67 21.66 -3.78
N PHE A 178 -7.63 20.89 -3.50
CA PHE A 178 -6.32 21.43 -3.18
C PHE A 178 -5.58 21.94 -4.41
N ILE A 179 -5.65 21.22 -5.54
CA ILE A 179 -4.97 21.61 -6.77
C ILE A 179 -5.70 22.78 -7.44
N PHE A 180 -7.01 22.66 -7.70
CA PHE A 180 -7.72 23.67 -8.50
C PHE A 180 -8.39 24.77 -7.68
N ARG A 181 -9.05 24.43 -6.56
CA ARG A 181 -9.83 25.43 -5.79
C ARG A 181 -8.97 26.30 -4.88
N PHE A 182 -7.95 25.71 -4.24
CA PHE A 182 -7.01 26.40 -3.36
C PHE A 182 -5.68 26.75 -4.03
N GLY A 183 -5.42 26.26 -5.25
CA GLY A 183 -4.22 26.60 -6.01
C GLY A 183 -2.92 26.13 -5.36
N MET A 184 -2.94 25.06 -4.57
CA MET A 184 -1.78 24.57 -3.82
C MET A 184 -0.81 23.74 -4.67
N GLY A 185 -1.16 23.43 -5.92
CA GLY A 185 -0.31 22.67 -6.86
C GLY A 185 0.16 21.34 -6.28
N MET A 186 1.46 21.04 -6.41
CA MET A 186 2.06 19.74 -6.04
C MET A 186 1.98 19.47 -4.54
N LYS A 187 2.06 20.53 -3.72
CA LYS A 187 1.86 20.43 -2.27
C LYS A 187 0.44 19.98 -1.94
N GLY A 188 -0.54 20.48 -2.69
CA GLY A 188 -1.93 20.05 -2.60
C GLY A 188 -2.10 18.56 -2.89
N ALA A 189 -1.58 18.10 -4.02
CA ALA A 189 -1.61 16.68 -4.42
C ALA A 189 -0.93 15.77 -3.36
N ALA A 190 0.23 16.19 -2.84
CA ALA A 190 0.92 15.48 -1.77
C ALA A 190 0.05 15.35 -0.51
N LEU A 191 -0.62 16.43 -0.10
CA LEU A 191 -1.46 16.45 1.10
C LEU A 191 -2.71 15.58 0.94
N ALA A 192 -3.38 15.65 -0.21
CA ALA A 192 -4.53 14.79 -0.52
C ALA A 192 -4.14 13.30 -0.43
N THR A 193 -2.99 12.94 -1.01
CA THR A 193 -2.44 11.59 -0.95
C THR A 193 -2.07 11.17 0.47
N CYS A 194 -1.57 12.08 1.30
CA CYS A 194 -1.23 11.79 2.70
C CYS A 194 -2.45 11.69 3.63
N ILE A 195 -3.55 12.38 3.32
CA ILE A 195 -4.80 12.34 4.10
C ILE A 195 -5.59 11.05 3.81
N SER A 196 -5.49 10.54 2.58
CA SER A 196 -6.26 9.38 2.12
C SER A 196 -6.10 8.12 2.96
N PRO A 197 -4.88 7.71 3.39
CA PRO A 197 -4.69 6.61 4.33
C PRO A 197 -5.44 6.78 5.66
N PHE A 198 -5.57 8.00 6.19
CA PHE A 198 -6.33 8.23 7.44
C PHE A 198 -7.81 7.95 7.28
N ILE A 199 -8.38 8.27 6.11
CA ILE A 199 -9.78 7.99 5.80
C ILE A 199 -10.00 6.48 5.70
N SER A 200 -9.09 5.77 5.02
CA SER A 200 -9.15 4.31 4.94
C SER A 200 -8.99 3.67 6.33
N LEU A 201 -8.07 4.17 7.16
CA LEU A 201 -7.91 3.74 8.56
C LEU A 201 -9.16 4.02 9.40
N ALA A 202 -9.83 5.16 9.21
CA ALA A 202 -11.06 5.50 9.92
C ALA A 202 -12.22 4.56 9.54
N ILE A 203 -12.38 4.24 8.25
CA ILE A 203 -13.38 3.29 7.76
C ILE A 203 -13.12 1.89 8.31
N MET A 204 -11.87 1.42 8.23
CA MET A 204 -11.47 0.13 8.82
C MET A 204 -11.57 0.15 10.35
N GLY A 205 -11.42 1.32 10.97
CA GLY A 205 -11.65 1.61 12.38
C GLY A 205 -13.04 1.23 12.89
N ILE A 206 -14.05 1.23 12.01
CA ILE A 206 -15.42 0.83 12.34
C ILE A 206 -15.47 -0.64 12.79
N HIS A 207 -14.63 -1.51 12.20
CA HIS A 207 -14.50 -2.90 12.64
C HIS A 207 -14.21 -2.92 14.14
N PHE A 208 -13.17 -2.17 14.54
CA PHE A 208 -12.71 -2.10 15.91
C PHE A 208 -13.79 -1.69 16.90
N ALA A 209 -14.62 -0.71 16.50
CA ALA A 209 -15.74 -0.23 17.29
C ALA A 209 -16.91 -1.22 17.39
N THR A 210 -17.13 -2.06 16.37
CA THR A 210 -18.23 -3.06 16.40
C THR A 210 -17.93 -4.28 17.29
N GLY A 211 -16.66 -4.51 17.65
CA GLY A 211 -16.25 -5.64 18.51
C GLY A 211 -16.10 -6.98 17.77
N TRP A 212 -16.19 -6.98 16.44
CA TRP A 212 -16.08 -8.18 15.59
C TRP A 212 -14.62 -8.54 15.26
N ASN A 213 -13.65 -7.81 15.82
CA ASN A 213 -12.23 -7.94 15.50
C ASN A 213 -11.68 -9.20 16.11
N ALA A 214 -11.07 -10.05 15.30
CA ALA A 214 -10.34 -11.17 15.83
C ALA A 214 -9.01 -10.80 16.49
N PHE A 215 -8.48 -9.59 16.24
CA PHE A 215 -7.20 -9.13 16.74
C PHE A 215 -7.31 -7.77 17.46
N HIS A 216 -6.54 -7.61 18.53
CA HIS A 216 -6.45 -6.40 19.33
C HIS A 216 -4.99 -5.99 19.55
N LEU A 217 -4.78 -4.68 19.68
CA LEU A 217 -3.49 -4.16 20.13
C LEU A 217 -3.31 -4.51 21.61
N ARG A 218 -2.25 -5.23 21.94
CA ARG A 218 -1.85 -5.56 23.31
C ARG A 218 -0.44 -5.05 23.56
N PHE A 219 -0.29 -4.38 24.69
CA PHE A 219 1.01 -3.93 25.21
C PHE A 219 1.77 -5.07 25.91
N ASP A 220 1.96 -6.19 25.19
CA ASP A 220 2.88 -7.25 25.61
C ASP A 220 4.30 -6.95 25.06
N LEU A 221 5.35 -7.49 25.70
CA LEU A 221 6.72 -7.36 25.20
C LEU A 221 6.85 -7.96 23.80
N ALA A 222 7.62 -7.27 22.95
CA ALA A 222 7.86 -7.73 21.59
C ALA A 222 8.58 -9.08 21.57
N SER A 223 8.05 -10.05 20.81
CA SER A 223 8.65 -11.38 20.66
C SER A 223 9.54 -11.41 19.41
N PRO A 224 10.87 -11.59 19.55
CA PRO A 224 11.80 -11.64 18.42
C PRO A 224 11.46 -12.76 17.44
N ASP A 225 11.06 -13.94 17.94
CA ASP A 225 10.68 -15.08 17.12
C ASP A 225 9.43 -14.78 16.29
N SER A 226 8.47 -14.08 16.90
CA SER A 226 7.28 -13.68 16.18
C SER A 226 7.58 -12.68 15.07
N LEU A 227 8.43 -11.70 15.37
CA LEU A 227 8.87 -10.72 14.39
C LEU A 227 9.64 -11.36 13.24
N ARG A 228 10.57 -12.28 13.52
CA ARG A 228 11.32 -13.02 12.52
C ARG A 228 10.40 -13.79 11.57
N SER A 229 9.37 -14.43 12.10
CA SER A 229 8.38 -15.15 11.31
C SER A 229 7.52 -14.22 10.44
N ILE A 230 7.14 -13.04 10.95
CA ILE A 230 6.41 -12.02 10.16
C ILE A 230 7.29 -11.55 9.00
N LEU A 231 8.53 -11.19 9.29
CA LEU A 231 9.49 -10.71 8.28
C LEU A 231 9.76 -11.77 7.22
N SER A 232 9.97 -13.04 7.60
CA SER A 232 10.25 -14.10 6.64
C SER A 232 9.07 -14.40 5.70
N LEU A 233 7.84 -14.37 6.22
CA LEU A 233 6.63 -14.58 5.40
C LEU A 233 6.35 -13.41 4.46
N GLY A 234 6.69 -12.18 4.85
CA GLY A 234 6.47 -10.97 4.07
C GLY A 234 7.63 -10.57 3.15
N LEU A 235 8.82 -11.16 3.32
CA LEU A 235 10.05 -10.71 2.65
C LEU A 235 9.92 -10.70 1.13
N TYR A 236 9.21 -11.68 0.57
CA TYR A 236 8.95 -11.75 -0.87
C TYR A 236 8.20 -10.51 -1.40
N SER A 237 7.21 -10.02 -0.64
CA SER A 237 6.47 -8.81 -1.00
C SER A 237 7.35 -7.56 -0.95
N LEU A 238 8.25 -7.46 0.03
CA LEU A 238 9.24 -6.37 0.06
C LEU A 238 10.13 -6.42 -1.18
N LEU A 239 10.71 -7.59 -1.48
CA LEU A 239 11.61 -7.73 -2.63
C LEU A 239 10.91 -7.39 -3.95
N THR A 240 9.66 -7.79 -4.11
CA THR A 240 8.86 -7.49 -5.31
C THR A 240 8.67 -5.98 -5.49
N GLU A 241 8.28 -5.27 -4.43
CA GLU A 241 8.10 -3.82 -4.48
C GLU A 241 9.42 -3.06 -4.65
N LEU A 242 10.48 -3.49 -3.96
CA LEU A 242 11.82 -2.91 -4.12
C LEU A 242 12.35 -3.11 -5.54
N SER A 243 12.19 -4.31 -6.12
CA SER A 243 12.53 -4.57 -7.51
C SER A 243 11.76 -3.65 -8.46
N GLY A 244 10.44 -3.48 -8.25
CA GLY A 244 9.64 -2.54 -9.02
C GLY A 244 10.15 -1.10 -8.91
N GLY A 245 10.46 -0.64 -7.69
CA GLY A 245 11.01 0.70 -7.46
C GLY A 245 12.38 0.91 -8.10
N ILE A 246 13.28 -0.07 -8.03
CA ILE A 246 14.60 -0.03 -8.68
C ILE A 246 14.44 0.00 -10.20
N VAL A 247 13.54 -0.81 -10.76
CA VAL A 247 13.26 -0.82 -12.21
C VAL A 247 12.78 0.56 -12.67
N ILE A 248 11.83 1.18 -11.95
CA ILE A 248 11.37 2.55 -12.24
C ILE A 248 12.53 3.55 -12.17
N LEU A 249 13.37 3.46 -11.13
CA LEU A 249 14.52 4.36 -10.97
C LEU A 249 15.50 4.25 -12.15
N VAL A 250 15.83 3.03 -12.57
CA VAL A 250 16.72 2.79 -13.72
C VAL A 250 16.08 3.30 -15.01
N PHE A 251 14.78 3.04 -15.23
CA PHE A 251 14.07 3.55 -16.40
C PHE A 251 14.02 5.07 -16.43
N ASN A 252 13.70 5.74 -15.31
CA ASN A 252 13.71 7.19 -15.22
C ASN A 252 15.08 7.76 -15.62
N PHE A 253 16.17 7.18 -15.12
CA PHE A 253 17.52 7.63 -15.46
C PHE A 253 17.88 7.46 -16.94
N VAL A 254 17.54 6.31 -17.53
CA VAL A 254 17.80 6.03 -18.95
C VAL A 254 16.97 6.94 -19.85
N ILE A 255 15.67 7.08 -19.55
CA ILE A 255 14.74 7.89 -20.34
C ILE A 255 15.09 9.37 -20.26
N TYR A 256 15.46 9.87 -19.07
CA TYR A 256 15.89 11.25 -18.90
C TYR A 256 17.09 11.59 -19.79
N ARG A 257 18.09 10.69 -19.89
CA ARG A 257 19.26 10.91 -20.75
C ARG A 257 18.93 10.92 -22.24
N MET A 258 17.87 10.25 -22.67
CA MET A 258 17.49 10.15 -24.09
C MET A 258 16.49 11.24 -24.52
N LEU A 259 15.52 11.56 -23.66
CA LEU A 259 14.30 12.29 -24.00
C LEU A 259 13.96 13.41 -22.99
N GLY A 260 14.78 13.60 -21.95
CA GLY A 260 14.55 14.57 -20.88
C GLY A 260 13.26 14.31 -20.09
N ASN A 261 12.74 15.36 -19.43
CA ASN A 261 11.53 15.28 -18.59
C ASN A 261 10.28 14.87 -19.36
N THR A 262 10.16 15.28 -20.63
CA THR A 262 9.04 14.88 -21.49
C THR A 262 8.98 13.36 -21.66
N GLY A 263 10.14 12.70 -21.78
CA GLY A 263 10.23 11.24 -21.81
C GLY A 263 9.74 10.59 -20.52
N ILE A 264 10.17 11.11 -19.36
CA ILE A 264 9.72 10.60 -18.05
C ILE A 264 8.20 10.77 -17.90
N ALA A 265 7.65 11.92 -18.30
CA ALA A 265 6.22 12.17 -18.25
C ALA A 265 5.43 11.20 -19.14
N ALA A 266 5.90 10.95 -20.37
CA ALA A 266 5.29 9.99 -21.29
C ALA A 266 5.32 8.55 -20.74
N TYR A 267 6.44 8.15 -20.13
CA TYR A 267 6.56 6.85 -19.46
C TYR A 267 5.54 6.70 -18.33
N GLY A 268 5.31 7.73 -17.52
CA GLY A 268 4.28 7.70 -16.47
C GLY A 268 2.89 7.40 -17.00
N ILE A 269 2.50 8.00 -18.13
CA ILE A 269 1.21 7.74 -18.75
C ILE A 269 1.10 6.27 -19.21
N ILE A 270 2.15 5.72 -19.82
CA ILE A 270 2.19 4.32 -20.26
C ILE A 270 2.14 3.38 -19.04
N ALA A 271 2.91 3.67 -18.00
CA ALA A 271 2.94 2.89 -16.76
C ALA A 271 1.56 2.87 -16.09
N ASN A 272 0.84 3.99 -16.09
CA ASN A 272 -0.51 4.08 -15.52
C ASN A 272 -1.53 3.21 -16.26
N LEU A 273 -1.42 3.08 -17.59
CA LEU A 273 -2.24 2.13 -18.34
C LEU A 273 -1.92 0.68 -17.93
N ALA A 274 -0.64 0.35 -17.75
CA ALA A 274 -0.22 -0.98 -17.31
C ALA A 274 -0.77 -1.34 -15.92
N ILE A 275 -0.87 -0.36 -15.00
CA ILE A 275 -1.43 -0.56 -13.66
C ILE A 275 -2.89 -1.05 -13.69
N VAL A 276 -3.70 -0.64 -14.67
CA VAL A 276 -5.08 -1.12 -14.81
C VAL A 276 -5.12 -2.61 -15.12
N PHE A 277 -4.26 -3.07 -16.02
CA PHE A 277 -4.18 -4.49 -16.39
C PHE A 277 -3.62 -5.34 -15.26
N THR A 278 -2.54 -4.88 -14.61
CA THR A 278 -1.93 -5.62 -13.50
C THR A 278 -2.84 -5.67 -12.27
N ALA A 279 -3.70 -4.67 -12.05
CA ALA A 279 -4.62 -4.64 -10.93
C ALA A 279 -5.60 -5.82 -10.89
N ILE A 280 -6.00 -6.36 -12.04
CA ILE A 280 -6.86 -7.56 -12.09
C ILE A 280 -6.10 -8.77 -11.53
N PHE A 281 -4.86 -8.98 -11.95
CA PHE A 281 -4.01 -10.06 -11.47
C PHE A 281 -3.65 -9.90 -9.98
N THR A 282 -3.34 -8.67 -9.56
CA THR A 282 -3.09 -8.35 -8.14
C THR A 282 -4.33 -8.58 -7.28
N GLY A 283 -5.52 -8.23 -7.79
CA GLY A 283 -6.79 -8.49 -7.11
C GLY A 283 -7.10 -9.97 -6.96
N LEU A 284 -6.81 -10.76 -8.00
CA LEU A 284 -6.87 -12.22 -7.96
C LEU A 284 -5.93 -12.80 -6.89
N SER A 285 -4.65 -12.43 -6.93
CA SER A 285 -3.65 -12.89 -5.95
C SER A 285 -4.02 -12.53 -4.51
N GLY A 286 -4.43 -11.26 -4.27
CA GLY A 286 -4.86 -10.78 -2.96
C GLY A 286 -6.16 -11.42 -2.45
N GLY A 287 -7.04 -11.86 -3.34
CA GLY A 287 -8.25 -12.60 -2.99
C GLY A 287 -7.97 -14.06 -2.59
N VAL A 288 -7.02 -14.71 -3.25
CA VAL A 288 -6.65 -16.11 -2.99
C VAL A 288 -5.80 -16.27 -1.72
N GLN A 289 -4.92 -15.31 -1.44
CA GLN A 289 -3.97 -15.39 -0.32
C GLN A 289 -4.63 -15.72 1.04
N PRO A 290 -5.68 -15.01 1.51
CA PRO A 290 -6.29 -15.30 2.81
C PRO A 290 -6.91 -16.71 2.88
N LEU A 291 -7.50 -17.18 1.77
CA LEU A 291 -8.13 -18.51 1.70
C LEU A 291 -7.09 -19.62 1.79
N MET A 292 -5.97 -19.48 1.07
CA MET A 292 -4.86 -20.41 1.14
C MET A 292 -4.23 -20.46 2.53
N CYS A 293 -4.05 -19.31 3.18
CA CYS A 293 -3.50 -19.25 4.54
C CYS A 293 -4.42 -19.94 5.55
N LYS A 294 -5.73 -19.73 5.44
CA LYS A 294 -6.72 -20.38 6.29
C LYS A 294 -6.72 -21.90 6.12
N LEU A 295 -6.78 -22.41 4.88
CA LEU A 295 -6.78 -23.86 4.62
C LEU A 295 -5.48 -24.54 5.07
N ARG A 296 -4.35 -23.83 4.95
CA ARG A 296 -3.07 -24.31 5.48
C ARG A 296 -3.08 -24.39 7.01
N GLY A 297 -3.71 -23.43 7.70
CA GLY A 297 -3.93 -23.48 9.14
C GLY A 297 -4.78 -24.69 9.56
N GLU A 298 -5.87 -24.92 8.82
CA GLU A 298 -6.78 -26.07 9.02
C GLU A 298 -6.18 -27.43 8.62
N ARG A 299 -4.97 -27.46 8.01
CA ARG A 299 -4.32 -28.64 7.42
C ARG A 299 -5.17 -29.36 6.36
N ASP A 300 -6.04 -28.63 5.65
CA ASP A 300 -6.90 -29.18 4.60
C ASP A 300 -6.19 -29.19 3.23
N GLU A 301 -5.36 -30.22 2.99
CA GLU A 301 -4.63 -30.39 1.73
C GLU A 301 -5.55 -30.58 0.51
N THR A 302 -6.75 -31.13 0.71
CA THR A 302 -7.70 -31.38 -0.38
C THR A 302 -8.34 -30.06 -0.82
N GLY A 303 -8.65 -29.17 0.13
CA GLY A 303 -9.08 -27.81 -0.13
C GLY A 303 -8.00 -26.98 -0.82
N MET A 304 -6.74 -27.09 -0.39
CA MET A 304 -5.62 -26.38 -1.02
C MET A 304 -5.36 -26.81 -2.47
N ARG A 305 -5.53 -28.10 -2.80
CA ARG A 305 -5.41 -28.59 -4.19
C ARG A 305 -6.60 -28.23 -5.08
N TYR A 306 -7.73 -27.90 -4.48
CA TYR A 306 -8.95 -27.55 -5.21
C TYR A 306 -8.98 -26.07 -5.64
N LEU A 307 -8.30 -25.21 -4.88
CA LEU A 307 -8.10 -23.78 -5.16
C LEU A 307 -7.00 -23.55 -6.20
#